data_AF-A0A550GKA5-F1
#
_entry.id   AF-A0A550GKA5-F1
#
_cell.length_a   1.000
_cell.length_b   1.000
_cell.length_c   1.000
_cell.angle_alpha   90.00
_cell.angle_beta   90.00
_cell.angle_gamma   90.00
#
_symmetry.space_group_name_H-M   'P 1'
#
loop_
_entity.id
_entity.type
_entity.pdbx_description
1 polymer ?
#
loop_
_entity_poly.entity_id
_entity_poly.type
_entity_poly.pdbx_seq_one_letter_code
_entity_poly.pdbx_strand_id
1 'polypeptide(L)'
;MKINLETQTVEKLQKITGIMPYDFLGFTLDLKESELTDTLDKLSRDIDLGLIQTIDTLLIHYSEAKLAPLSGKLVKFKDLPGGYAYEGAFIKRAIQPVEHVF
;
A
#
# COMPACT_ATOMS: atom_id res chain seq x y z
N MET A 1 5.90 -12.48 -10.16
CA MET A 1 5.74 -13.47 -9.06
C MET A 1 4.27 -13.60 -8.69
N LYS A 2 3.74 -14.80 -8.40
CA LYS A 2 2.31 -14.96 -8.11
C LYS A 2 1.95 -14.61 -6.66
N ILE A 3 0.95 -13.76 -6.51
CA ILE A 3 0.26 -13.51 -5.23
C ILE A 3 -0.82 -14.57 -5.01
N ASN A 4 -1.04 -14.98 -3.76
CA ASN A 4 -1.97 -16.07 -3.45
C ASN A 4 -3.27 -15.51 -2.84
N LEU A 5 -4.07 -14.88 -3.69
CA LEU A 5 -5.38 -14.34 -3.30
C LEU A 5 -6.51 -15.26 -3.74
N GLU A 6 -7.53 -15.38 -2.88
CA GLU A 6 -8.79 -16.02 -3.26
C GLU A 6 -9.47 -15.24 -4.39
N THR A 7 -10.15 -15.94 -5.30
CA THR A 7 -10.85 -15.33 -6.45
C THR A 7 -11.80 -14.21 -6.03
N GLN A 8 -12.53 -14.40 -4.91
CA GLN A 8 -13.46 -13.41 -4.39
C GLN A 8 -12.73 -12.11 -3.96
N THR A 9 -11.54 -12.23 -3.39
CA THR A 9 -10.70 -11.08 -2.99
C THR A 9 -10.24 -10.31 -4.22
N VAL A 10 -9.78 -11.02 -5.26
CA VAL A 10 -9.37 -10.41 -6.53
C VAL A 10 -10.52 -9.65 -7.18
N GLU A 11 -11.71 -10.25 -7.26
CA GLU A 11 -12.90 -9.59 -7.83
C GLU A 11 -13.30 -8.34 -7.06
N LYS A 12 -13.23 -8.36 -5.73
CA LYS A 12 -13.51 -7.18 -4.88
C LYS A 12 -12.51 -6.07 -5.15
N LEU A 13 -11.22 -6.39 -5.19
CA LEU A 13 -10.16 -5.43 -5.47
C LEU A 13 -10.33 -4.82 -6.87
N GLN A 14 -10.59 -5.64 -7.89
CA GLN A 14 -10.84 -5.16 -9.25
C GLN A 14 -12.06 -4.24 -9.35
N LYS A 15 -13.10 -4.44 -8.54
CA LYS A 15 -14.25 -3.51 -8.46
C LYS A 15 -13.89 -2.17 -7.81
N ILE A 16 -12.99 -2.19 -6.84
CA ILE A 16 -12.55 -1.00 -6.09
C ILE A 16 -11.59 -0.17 -6.93
N THR A 17 -10.61 -0.81 -7.57
CA THR A 17 -9.48 -0.13 -8.21
C THR A 17 -9.62 -0.07 -9.72
N GLY A 18 -10.26 -1.05 -10.35
CA GLY A 18 -10.24 -1.31 -11.79
C GLY A 18 -9.32 -2.48 -12.15
N ILE A 19 -9.17 -2.77 -13.46
CA ILE A 19 -8.42 -3.94 -13.99
C ILE A 19 -7.06 -3.52 -14.57
N MET A 20 -6.55 -2.34 -14.22
CA MET A 20 -5.24 -1.89 -14.68
C MET A 20 -4.13 -2.40 -13.75
N PRO A 21 -2.92 -2.63 -14.26
CA PRO A 21 -1.75 -2.81 -13.40
C PRO A 21 -1.50 -1.55 -12.56
N TYR A 22 -1.10 -1.74 -11.29
CA TYR A 22 -0.79 -0.64 -10.37
C TYR A 22 0.68 -0.61 -10.06
N ASP A 23 1.33 0.52 -10.36
CA ASP A 23 2.71 0.77 -10.00
C ASP A 23 2.79 1.48 -8.64
N PHE A 24 3.55 0.91 -7.70
CA PHE A 24 3.78 1.51 -6.39
C PHE A 24 5.09 1.04 -5.78
N LEU A 25 5.87 1.95 -5.18
CA LEU A 25 7.09 1.63 -4.41
C LEU A 25 8.09 0.73 -5.15
N GLY A 26 8.13 0.81 -6.49
CA GLY A 26 8.98 -0.06 -7.29
C GLY A 26 8.40 -1.43 -7.62
N PHE A 27 7.15 -1.71 -7.26
CA PHE A 27 6.40 -2.89 -7.66
C PHE A 27 5.34 -2.55 -8.70
N THR A 28 5.02 -3.52 -9.55
CA THR A 28 3.83 -3.52 -10.41
C THR A 28 2.94 -4.67 -9.98
N LEU A 29 1.69 -4.36 -9.60
CA LEU A 29 0.65 -5.34 -9.26
C LEU A 29 -0.35 -5.47 -10.40
N ASP A 30 -0.43 -6.65 -10.98
CA ASP A 30 -1.44 -7.04 -11.96
C ASP A 30 -2.46 -7.97 -11.31
N LEU A 31 -3.67 -7.44 -11.04
CA LEU A 31 -4.76 -8.22 -10.47
C LEU A 31 -5.46 -9.13 -11.47
N LYS A 32 -5.25 -8.95 -12.78
CA LYS A 32 -5.81 -9.83 -13.81
C LYS A 32 -5.03 -11.14 -13.86
N GLU A 33 -3.71 -11.05 -13.87
CA GLU A 33 -2.82 -12.22 -13.89
C GLU A 33 -2.44 -12.71 -12.48
N SER A 34 -2.87 -11.98 -11.44
CA SER A 34 -2.50 -12.22 -10.03
C SER A 34 -0.98 -12.25 -9.85
N GLU A 35 -0.32 -11.24 -10.42
CA GLU A 35 1.13 -11.14 -10.47
C GLU A 35 1.62 -9.85 -9.81
N LEU A 36 2.65 -9.98 -8.96
CA LEU A 36 3.44 -8.90 -8.43
C LEU A 36 4.85 -8.97 -9.04
N THR A 37 5.30 -7.87 -9.62
CA THR A 37 6.62 -7.74 -10.23
C THR A 37 7.41 -6.67 -9.51
N ASP A 38 8.61 -6.99 -9.03
CA ASP A 38 9.56 -5.98 -8.56
C ASP A 38 10.28 -5.40 -9.79
N THR A 39 10.18 -4.08 -9.97
CA THR A 39 10.75 -3.33 -11.10
C THR A 39 12.09 -2.69 -10.74
N LEU A 40 12.45 -2.65 -9.46
CA LEU A 40 13.71 -2.09 -8.98
C LEU A 40 14.82 -3.14 -8.96
N ASP A 41 14.46 -4.42 -8.82
CA ASP A 41 15.45 -5.48 -8.77
C ASP A 41 15.84 -5.99 -10.17
N LYS A 42 16.92 -5.44 -10.72
CA LYS A 42 17.58 -5.98 -11.93
C LYS A 42 18.43 -7.22 -11.65
N LEU A 43 18.60 -7.61 -10.38
CA LEU A 43 19.53 -8.65 -9.92
C LEU A 43 18.87 -9.52 -8.85
N SER A 44 17.79 -10.18 -9.26
CA SER A 44 17.32 -11.48 -8.75
C SER A 44 17.93 -11.87 -7.40
N ARG A 45 17.37 -11.37 -6.31
CA ARG A 45 17.46 -12.07 -5.03
C ARG A 45 16.07 -12.23 -4.49
N ASP A 46 15.65 -13.50 -4.45
CA ASP A 46 14.39 -14.01 -3.90
C ASP A 46 13.63 -12.95 -3.11
N ILE A 47 12.54 -12.44 -3.71
CA ILE A 47 11.58 -11.63 -2.97
C ILE A 47 11.18 -12.48 -1.75
N ASP A 48 11.49 -11.97 -0.56
CA ASP A 48 11.25 -12.64 0.71
C ASP A 48 9.78 -13.10 0.75
N LEU A 49 9.55 -14.39 0.98
CA LEU A 49 8.22 -14.95 1.19
C LEU A 49 7.41 -14.15 2.22
N GLY A 50 8.08 -13.57 3.22
CA GLY A 50 7.47 -12.65 4.18
C GLY A 50 6.88 -11.39 3.54
N LEU A 51 7.51 -10.84 2.50
CA LEU A 51 6.98 -9.69 1.76
C LEU A 51 5.71 -10.05 0.99
N ILE A 52 5.68 -11.19 0.29
CA ILE A 52 4.46 -11.62 -0.43
C ILE A 52 3.32 -11.85 0.56
N GLN A 53 3.57 -12.54 1.68
CA GLN A 53 2.54 -12.74 2.71
C GLN A 53 2.04 -11.42 3.28
N THR A 54 2.94 -10.45 3.47
CA THR A 54 2.56 -9.11 3.92
C THR A 54 1.67 -8.41 2.89
N ILE A 55 2.05 -8.47 1.61
CA ILE A 55 1.27 -7.87 0.52
C ILE A 55 -0.09 -8.56 0.39
N ASP A 56 -0.15 -9.89 0.44
CA ASP A 56 -1.40 -10.66 0.40
C ASP A 56 -2.33 -10.25 1.55
N THR A 57 -1.79 -10.17 2.77
CA THR A 57 -2.56 -9.76 3.96
C THR A 57 -3.12 -8.34 3.79
N LEU A 58 -2.32 -7.41 3.29
CA LEU A 58 -2.76 -6.04 3.02
C LEU A 58 -3.87 -6.01 1.98
N LEU A 59 -3.70 -6.73 0.86
CA LEU A 59 -4.68 -6.78 -0.22
C LEU A 59 -6.01 -7.40 0.23
N ILE A 60 -5.97 -8.43 1.08
CA ILE A 60 -7.18 -9.01 1.71
C ILE A 60 -7.90 -7.93 2.52
N HIS A 61 -7.20 -7.21 3.40
CA HIS A 61 -7.83 -6.15 4.19
C HIS A 61 -8.36 -4.98 3.35
N TYR A 62 -7.67 -4.59 2.28
CA TYR A 62 -8.17 -3.58 1.35
C TYR A 62 -9.41 -4.05 0.59
N SER A 63 -9.54 -5.35 0.29
CA SER A 63 -10.74 -5.90 -0.34
C SER A 63 -11.99 -5.79 0.53
N GLU A 64 -11.82 -5.69 1.84
CA GLU A 64 -12.88 -5.52 2.83
C GLU A 64 -13.21 -4.04 3.10
N ALA A 65 -12.41 -3.12 2.55
CA ALA A 65 -12.60 -1.70 2.76
C ALA A 65 -13.94 -1.23 2.18
N LYS A 66 -14.68 -0.47 2.98
CA LYS A 66 -15.90 0.22 2.52
C LYS A 66 -15.50 1.47 1.77
N LEU A 67 -15.82 1.52 0.48
CA LEU A 67 -15.68 2.72 -0.33
C LEU A 67 -16.46 3.86 0.31
N ALA A 68 -15.73 4.90 0.75
CA ALA A 68 -16.31 6.15 1.21
C ALA A 68 -16.12 7.20 0.11
N PRO A 69 -17.12 8.04 -0.17
CA PRO A 69 -16.94 9.16 -1.08
C PRO A 69 -15.85 10.09 -0.55
N LEU A 70 -15.08 10.70 -1.47
CA LEU A 70 -14.09 11.70 -1.12
C LEU A 70 -14.79 12.84 -0.36
N SER A 71 -14.38 13.07 0.89
CA SER A 71 -15.04 14.05 1.76
C SER A 71 -14.74 15.50 1.34
N GLY A 72 -13.69 15.72 0.54
CA GLY A 72 -13.14 17.05 0.23
C GLY A 72 -12.56 17.79 1.44
N LYS A 73 -12.55 17.17 2.61
CA LYS A 73 -12.04 17.77 3.86
C LYS A 73 -10.58 17.40 4.04
N LEU A 74 -9.78 18.40 4.37
CA LEU A 74 -8.42 18.17 4.86
C LEU A 74 -8.52 17.51 6.24
N VAL A 75 -7.96 16.31 6.36
CA VAL A 75 -7.83 15.57 7.62
C VAL A 75 -6.37 15.60 8.05
N LYS A 76 -6.12 15.82 9.34
CA LYS A 76 -4.76 15.70 9.87
C LYS A 76 -4.40 14.22 9.95
N PHE A 77 -3.12 13.90 9.79
CA PHE A 77 -2.67 12.51 9.90
C PHE A 77 -3.09 11.88 11.23
N LYS A 78 -3.01 12.61 12.35
CA LYS A 78 -3.48 12.10 13.66
C LYS A 78 -4.94 11.69 13.74
N ASP A 79 -5.78 12.22 12.84
CA ASP A 79 -7.21 11.93 12.83
C ASP A 79 -7.51 10.59 12.10
N LEU A 80 -6.52 9.99 11.44
CA LEU A 80 -6.61 8.68 10.82
C LEU A 80 -6.26 7.56 11.81
N PRO A 81 -6.88 6.36 11.71
CA PRO A 81 -6.47 5.20 12.50
C PRO A 81 -4.96 4.91 12.35
N GLY A 82 -4.23 4.93 13.47
CA GLY A 82 -2.77 4.77 13.48
C GLY A 82 -1.97 6.00 12.99
N GLY A 83 -2.64 7.01 12.45
CA GLY A 83 -1.99 8.18 11.87
C GLY A 83 -1.36 9.12 12.90
N TYR A 84 -1.73 9.01 14.19
CA TYR A 84 -1.01 9.70 15.28
C TYR A 84 0.47 9.27 15.35
N ALA A 85 0.76 7.98 15.13
CA ALA A 85 2.14 7.48 15.12
C ALA A 85 2.91 8.04 13.91
N TYR A 86 2.28 8.10 12.74
CA TYR A 86 2.86 8.70 11.54
C TYR A 86 3.12 10.19 11.69
N GLU A 87 2.15 10.95 12.23
CA GLU A 87 2.32 12.39 12.50
C GLU A 87 3.49 12.63 13.45
N GLY A 88 3.57 11.87 14.54
CA GLY A 88 4.69 11.96 15.49
C GLY A 88 6.05 11.62 14.86
N ALA A 89 6.11 10.59 14.01
CA ALA A 89 7.34 10.24 13.30
C ALA A 89 7.75 11.32 12.30
N PHE A 90 6.78 11.91 11.58
CA PHE A 90 7.03 12.99 10.64
C PHE A 90 7.54 14.25 11.35
N ILE A 91 6.90 14.66 12.45
CA ILE A 91 7.37 15.80 13.26
C ILE A 91 8.82 15.59 13.68
N LYS A 92 9.14 14.42 14.26
CA LYS A 92 10.48 14.13 14.78
C LYS A 92 11.55 14.06 13.68
N ARG A 93 11.23 13.50 12.52
CA ARG A 93 12.21 13.21 11.47
C ARG A 93 12.33 14.30 10.42
N ALA A 94 11.28 15.08 10.18
CA ALA A 94 11.25 16.09 9.12
C ALA A 94 11.20 17.52 9.69
N ILE A 95 10.35 17.78 10.69
CA ILE A 95 10.13 19.14 11.19
C ILE A 95 11.22 19.55 12.17
N GLN A 96 11.46 18.75 13.21
CA GLN A 96 12.40 19.11 14.27
C GLN A 96 13.84 19.37 13.78
N PRO A 97 14.40 18.61 12.81
CA PRO A 97 15.73 18.92 12.29
C PRO A 97 15.80 20.28 11.61
N VAL A 98 14.73 20.72 10.95
CA VAL A 98 14.65 22.05 10.33
C VAL A 98 14.52 23.12 11.42
N GLU A 99 13.64 22.91 12.40
CA GLU A 99 13.45 23.82 13.55
C GLU A 99 14.74 24.05 14.35
N HIS A 100 15.63 23.07 14.47
CA HIS A 100 16.90 23.25 15.17
C HIS A 100 17.94 24.05 14.36
N VAL A 101 17.73 24.20 13.05
CA VAL A 101 18.66 24.87 12.15
C VAL A 101 18.28 26.34 11.89
N PHE A 102 17.00 26.69 12.02
CA PHE A 102 16.45 28.02 11.76
C PHE A 102 15.88 28.66 13.02
#